data_AF-A0A1Q4AK08-F1
#
_entry.id   AF-A0A1Q4AK08-F1
#
_cell.length_a   1.000
_cell.length_b   1.000
_cell.length_c   1.000
_cell.angle_alpha   90.00
_cell.angle_beta   90.00
_cell.angle_gamma   90.00
#
_symmetry.space_group_name_H-M   'P 1'
#
loop_
_entity.id
_entity.type
_entity.pdbx_description
1 polymer ?
#
loop_
_entity_poly.entity_id
_entity_poly.type
_entity_poly.pdbx_seq_one_letter_code
_entity_poly.pdbx_strand_id
1 'polypeptide(L)'
;MPELALGRMDSRVRGRRRPNPATMAAISPLPPPEEVFADWLLSVPHGADLRHAARRQIALIDRRRSLHPDVQVLRVLLAAVAGTGVWTPPVSNL
;
A
#
# COMPACT_ATOMS: atom_id res chain seq x y z
N MET A 1 -48.95 -28.89 -22.90
CA MET A 1 -47.57 -28.75 -22.40
C MET A 1 -47.54 -27.53 -21.48
N PRO A 2 -47.51 -27.69 -20.14
CA PRO A 2 -47.64 -26.60 -19.19
C PRO A 2 -46.29 -26.01 -18.71
N GLU A 3 -46.35 -24.73 -18.33
CA GLU A 3 -45.65 -24.04 -17.23
C GLU A 3 -44.10 -24.01 -17.21
N LEU A 4 -43.58 -22.85 -17.62
CA LEU A 4 -42.23 -22.36 -17.33
C LEU A 4 -42.10 -22.06 -15.84
N ALA A 5 -41.63 -23.04 -15.07
CA ALA A 5 -41.18 -22.82 -13.69
C ALA A 5 -39.85 -22.04 -13.70
N LEU A 6 -39.95 -20.71 -13.63
CA LEU A 6 -38.83 -19.81 -13.32
C LEU A 6 -38.43 -20.02 -11.84
N GLY A 7 -37.67 -21.09 -11.60
CA GLY A 7 -37.17 -21.49 -10.30
C GLY A 7 -36.00 -20.64 -9.84
N ARG A 8 -36.31 -19.67 -8.97
CA ARG A 8 -35.56 -19.28 -7.77
C ARG A 8 -34.10 -18.83 -7.97
N MET A 9 -33.96 -17.51 -7.92
CA MET A 9 -32.74 -16.77 -7.65
C MET A 9 -32.18 -17.13 -6.27
N ASP A 10 -31.33 -18.16 -6.19
CA ASP A 10 -30.51 -18.47 -5.02
C ASP A 10 -29.29 -17.54 -4.99
N SER A 11 -29.54 -16.27 -4.70
CA SER A 11 -28.52 -15.28 -4.33
C SER A 11 -27.95 -15.65 -2.96
N ARG A 12 -27.17 -16.73 -2.91
CA ARG A 12 -26.34 -17.02 -1.75
C ARG A 12 -25.29 -15.92 -1.68
N VAL A 13 -25.58 -14.90 -0.88
CA VAL A 13 -24.57 -13.97 -0.36
C VAL A 13 -23.61 -14.82 0.46
N ARG A 14 -22.67 -15.48 -0.23
CA ARG A 14 -21.50 -16.11 0.38
C ARG A 14 -20.84 -14.98 1.15
N GLY A 15 -20.76 -15.16 2.47
CA GLY A 15 -20.23 -14.16 3.39
C GLY A 15 -18.99 -13.51 2.80
N ARG A 16 -18.95 -12.18 2.81
CA ARG A 16 -17.81 -11.38 2.38
C ARG A 16 -16.60 -11.80 3.22
N ARG A 17 -15.91 -12.88 2.82
CA ARG A 17 -14.52 -13.11 3.17
C ARG A 17 -13.82 -11.86 2.67
N ARG A 18 -13.23 -11.10 3.60
CA ARG A 18 -12.35 -10.00 3.22
C ARG A 18 -11.38 -10.57 2.18
N PRO A 19 -11.36 -10.05 0.94
CA PRO A 19 -10.44 -10.56 -0.06
C PRO A 19 -9.03 -10.46 0.51
N ASN A 20 -8.27 -11.54 0.34
CA ASN A 20 -6.89 -11.64 0.77
C ASN A 20 -6.12 -10.41 0.23
N PRO A 21 -5.32 -9.68 1.04
CA PRO A 21 -4.55 -8.54 0.57
C PRO A 21 -3.74 -8.84 -0.70
N ALA A 22 -3.20 -10.06 -0.83
CA ALA A 22 -2.50 -10.50 -2.04
C ALA A 22 -3.41 -10.61 -3.27
N THR A 23 -4.68 -10.98 -3.09
CA THR A 23 -5.69 -11.02 -4.15
C THR A 23 -6.18 -9.62 -4.52
N MET A 24 -6.26 -8.69 -3.57
CA MET A 24 -6.59 -7.29 -3.87
C MET A 24 -5.46 -6.58 -4.63
N ALA A 25 -4.19 -6.86 -4.29
CA ALA A 25 -3.03 -6.31 -4.98
C ALA A 25 -2.98 -6.69 -6.47
N ALA A 26 -3.56 -7.84 -6.85
CA ALA A 26 -3.62 -8.29 -8.25
C ALA A 26 -4.70 -7.57 -9.09
N ILE A 27 -5.70 -6.94 -8.47
CA ILE A 27 -6.86 -6.34 -9.15
C ILE A 27 -6.67 -4.84 -9.38
N SER A 28 -5.78 -4.21 -8.60
CA SER A 28 -5.26 -2.87 -8.83
C SER A 28 -3.91 -2.83 -8.13
N PRO A 29 -2.79 -3.08 -8.83
CA PRO A 29 -1.47 -2.99 -8.20
C PRO A 29 -1.36 -1.60 -7.60
N LEU A 30 -1.01 -1.53 -6.31
CA LEU A 30 -0.61 -0.25 -5.73
C LEU A 30 0.54 0.29 -6.59
N PRO A 31 0.59 1.62 -6.84
CA PRO A 31 1.73 2.20 -7.52
C PRO A 31 3.00 1.79 -6.76
N PRO A 32 4.08 1.44 -7.48
CA PRO A 32 5.30 0.97 -6.85
C PRO A 32 5.80 2.03 -5.87
N PRO A 33 6.34 1.60 -4.72
CA PRO A 33 6.67 2.51 -3.62
C PRO A 33 7.70 3.58 -4.02
N GLU A 34 8.55 3.29 -5.00
CA GLU A 34 9.50 4.22 -5.59
C GLU A 34 8.80 5.37 -6.35
N GLU A 35 7.73 5.09 -7.09
CA GLU A 35 6.93 6.11 -7.77
C GLU A 35 6.20 6.99 -6.76
N VAL A 36 5.61 6.39 -5.72
CA VAL A 36 4.96 7.14 -4.63
C VAL A 36 5.98 8.01 -3.89
N PHE A 37 7.20 7.53 -3.72
CA PHE A 37 8.29 8.29 -3.12
C PHE A 37 8.73 9.46 -4.01
N ALA A 38 8.86 9.24 -5.32
CA ALA A 38 9.20 10.29 -6.28
C ALA A 38 8.11 11.36 -6.37
N ASP A 39 6.84 10.96 -6.44
CA ASP A 39 5.70 11.87 -6.41
C ASP A 39 5.67 12.68 -5.11
N TRP A 40 5.93 12.02 -3.96
CA TRP A 40 6.08 12.71 -2.68
C TRP A 40 7.21 13.75 -2.72
N LEU A 41 8.39 13.42 -3.25
CA LEU A 41 9.50 14.37 -3.37
C LEU A 41 9.12 15.59 -4.21
N LEU A 42 8.44 15.37 -5.33
CA LEU A 42 7.97 16.44 -6.22
C LEU A 42 6.86 17.30 -5.57
N SER A 43 6.09 16.73 -4.65
CA SER A 43 5.06 17.44 -3.90
C SER A 43 5.61 18.34 -2.78
N VAL A 44 6.85 18.13 -2.33
CA VAL A 44 7.44 18.94 -1.25
C VAL A 44 7.81 20.33 -1.79
N PRO A 45 7.36 21.42 -1.14
CA PRO A 45 7.70 22.77 -1.58
C PRO A 45 9.21 23.01 -1.62
N HIS A 46 9.67 23.72 -2.65
CA HIS A 46 11.06 24.14 -2.76
C HIS A 46 11.49 24.96 -1.54
N GLY A 47 12.63 24.58 -0.93
CA GLY A 47 13.14 25.20 0.29
C GLY A 47 12.59 24.62 1.60
N ALA A 48 11.66 23.67 1.55
CA ALA A 48 11.22 22.94 2.75
C ALA A 48 12.28 21.94 3.21
N ASP A 49 12.38 21.74 4.54
CA ASP A 49 13.24 20.72 5.13
C ASP A 49 12.69 19.30 4.82
N LEU A 50 13.34 18.64 3.86
CA LEU A 50 13.02 17.27 3.45
C LEU A 50 13.13 16.26 4.58
N ARG A 51 14.07 16.43 5.52
CA ARG A 51 14.23 15.55 6.68
C ARG A 51 13.03 15.69 7.60
N HIS A 52 12.59 16.92 7.86
CA HIS A 52 11.40 17.17 8.67
C HIS A 52 10.13 16.66 7.99
N ALA A 53 9.98 16.88 6.68
CA ALA A 53 8.85 16.39 5.90
C ALA A 53 8.78 14.85 5.90
N ALA A 54 9.91 14.17 5.71
CA ALA A 54 10.00 12.71 5.75
C ALA A 54 9.61 12.14 7.12
N ARG A 55 10.07 12.76 8.22
CA ARG A 55 9.68 12.37 9.59
C ARG A 55 8.16 12.46 9.80
N ARG A 56 7.52 13.51 9.28
CA ARG A 56 6.06 13.65 9.35
C ARG A 56 5.35 12.53 8.59
N GLN A 57 5.85 12.19 7.40
CA GLN A 57 5.27 11.13 6.58
C GLN A 57 5.43 9.74 7.22
N ILE A 58 6.58 9.45 7.82
CA ILE A 58 6.81 8.22 8.60
C ILE A 58 5.83 8.14 9.77
N ALA A 59 5.64 9.23 10.52
CA ALA A 59 4.69 9.25 11.64
C ALA A 59 3.24 8.97 11.18
N LEU A 60 2.85 9.40 9.98
CA LEU A 60 1.54 9.08 9.40
C LEU A 60 1.41 7.61 9.04
N ILE A 61 2.45 7.01 8.45
CA ILE A 61 2.50 5.58 8.15
C ILE A 61 2.43 4.75 9.44
N ASP A 62 3.22 5.12 10.45
CA ASP A 62 3.29 4.42 11.74
C ASP A 62 1.95 4.48 12.49
N ARG A 63 1.28 5.64 12.47
CA ARG A 63 -0.07 5.80 13.05
C ARG A 63 -1.11 4.89 12.42
N ARG A 64 -0.99 4.64 11.11
CA ARG A 64 -1.92 3.78 10.36
C ARG A 64 -1.64 2.28 10.56
N ARG A 65 -0.54 1.90 11.22
CA ARG A 65 -0.10 0.50 11.42
C ARG A 65 -0.21 -0.34 10.14
N SER A 66 0.19 0.23 9.01
CA SER A 66 0.14 -0.49 7.73
C SER A 66 1.19 -1.60 7.72
N LEU A 67 0.75 -2.85 7.58
CA LEU A 67 1.61 -4.03 7.41
C LEU A 67 1.85 -4.37 5.94
N HIS A 68 1.41 -3.52 5.01
CA HIS A 68 1.58 -3.77 3.58
C HIS A 68 3.07 -3.66 3.21
N PRO A 69 3.65 -4.65 2.49
CA PRO A 69 5.08 -4.68 2.17
C PRO A 69 5.54 -3.40 1.45
N ASP A 70 4.79 -2.95 0.44
CA ASP A 70 5.16 -1.74 -0.31
C ASP A 70 5.13 -0.47 0.56
N VAL A 71 4.23 -0.39 1.54
CA VAL A 71 4.19 0.74 2.48
C VAL A 71 5.39 0.70 3.43
N GLN A 72 5.89 -0.49 3.76
CA GLN A 72 7.12 -0.65 4.53
C GLN A 72 8.36 -0.26 3.71
N VAL A 73 8.40 -0.59 2.42
CA VAL A 73 9.44 -0.11 1.49
C VAL A 73 9.43 1.41 1.41
N LEU A 74 8.25 2.03 1.22
CA LEU A 74 8.11 3.48 1.23
C LEU A 74 8.58 4.10 2.55
N ARG A 75 8.25 3.48 3.69
CA ARG A 75 8.72 3.92 5.01
C ARG A 75 10.25 3.89 5.11
N VAL A 76 10.91 2.88 4.54
CA VAL A 76 12.37 2.79 4.49
C VAL A 76 12.97 3.88 3.62
N LEU A 77 12.42 4.14 2.44
CA LEU A 77 12.86 5.24 1.56
C LEU A 77 12.77 6.59 2.27
N LEU A 78 11.65 6.85 2.95
CA LEU A 78 11.47 8.05 3.76
C LEU A 78 12.44 8.10 4.95
N ALA A 79 12.75 6.96 5.59
CA ALA A 79 13.69 6.91 6.70
C ALA A 79 15.13 7.25 6.27
N ALA A 80 15.52 6.87 5.05
CA ALA A 80 16.78 7.29 4.44
C ALA A 80 16.84 8.82 4.28
N VAL A 81 15.77 9.45 3.75
CA VAL A 81 15.69 10.92 3.65
C VAL A 81 15.65 11.60 5.02
N ALA A 82 14.93 11.02 5.98
CA ALA A 82 14.88 11.49 7.35
C ALA A 82 16.21 11.34 8.09
N GLY A 83 17.22 10.72 7.45
CA GLY A 83 18.54 10.39 8.00
C GLY A 83 18.47 9.64 9.32
N THR A 84 17.50 8.73 9.42
CA THR A 84 17.28 7.80 10.52
C THR A 84 17.38 6.34 10.05
N GLY A 85 17.69 6.11 8.77
CA GLY A 85 17.84 4.78 8.20
C GLY A 85 19.22 4.20 8.47
N VAL A 86 19.27 3.04 9.11
CA VAL A 86 20.38 2.09 8.94
C VAL A 86 20.05 1.31 7.66
N TRP A 87 20.73 1.63 6.55
CA TRP A 87 20.59 0.87 5.32
C TRP A 87 21.00 -0.58 5.58
N THR A 88 20.02 -1.48 5.64
CA THR A 88 20.25 -2.92 5.61
C THR A 88 19.87 -3.38 4.21
N PRO A 89 20.85 -3.76 3.36
CA PRO A 89 20.56 -4.15 1.99
C PRO A 89 19.60 -5.35 1.99
N PRO A 90 18.65 -5.42 1.05
CA PRO A 90 17.80 -6.59 0.91
C PRO A 90 18.67 -7.81 0.63
N VAL A 91 18.50 -8.87 1.41
CA VAL A 91 19.06 -10.19 1.10
C VAL A 91 18.41 -10.66 -0.20
N SER A 92 19.16 -10.57 -1.31
CA SER A 92 18.80 -11.21 -2.56
C SER A 92 18.73 -12.72 -2.34
N ASN A 93 17.51 -13.28 -2.36
CA ASN A 93 17.35 -14.70 -2.66
C ASN A 93 17.54 -14.85 -4.17
N LEU A 94 18.79 -15.11 -4.58
CA LEU A 94 19.16 -15.69 -5.87
C LEU A 94 19.30 -17.20 -5.71
#